data_AF-A0A1W1BXC0-F1
#
_entry.id   AF-A0A1W1BXC0-F1
#
_cell.length_a   1.000
_cell.length_b   1.000
_cell.length_c   1.000
_cell.angle_alpha   90.00
_cell.angle_beta   90.00
_cell.angle_gamma   90.00
#
_symmetry.space_group_name_H-M   'P 1'
#
loop_
_entity.id
_entity.type
_entity.pdbx_description
1 polymer ?
#
loop_
_entity_poly.entity_id
_entity_poly.type
_entity_poly.pdbx_seq_one_letter_code
_entity_poly.pdbx_strand_id
1 'polypeptide(L)'
;MPKMTLKQYAVKHKMSMFTVVKRVKNNKVKSETVEENGKNVVYILEEDGAEAWTEKKTETQENRDTHPGLLSRMAALENEMGLLRKEIESLKKRL
;
A
#
# COMPACT_ATOMS: atom_id res chain seq x y z
N MET A 1 19.18 13.33 -1.63
CA MET A 1 17.72 13.20 -1.80
C MET A 1 17.05 14.26 -0.94
N PRO A 2 16.23 15.16 -1.53
CA PRO A 2 15.49 16.15 -0.75
C PRO A 2 14.44 15.43 0.11
N LYS A 3 14.53 15.61 1.43
CA LYS A 3 13.54 15.11 2.39
C LYS A 3 12.59 16.25 2.72
N MET A 4 11.28 15.99 2.70
CA MET A 4 10.29 17.00 3.07
C MET A 4 9.30 16.47 4.08
N THR A 5 8.79 17.35 4.93
CA THR A 5 7.73 16.99 5.87
C THR A 5 6.41 16.72 5.13
N LEU A 6 5.50 15.97 5.75
CA LEU A 6 4.15 15.75 5.23
C LEU A 6 3.43 17.05 4.85
N LYS A 7 3.65 18.13 5.63
CA LYS A 7 3.06 19.45 5.37
C LYS A 7 3.62 20.09 4.10
N GLN A 8 4.94 20.04 3.91
CA GLN A 8 5.59 20.59 2.72
C GLN A 8 5.15 19.84 1.46
N TYR A 9 5.03 18.51 1.55
CA TYR A 9 4.51 17.69 0.44
C TYR A 9 3.05 18.00 0.13
N ALA A 10 2.20 18.17 1.15
CA ALA A 10 0.80 18.59 0.98
C ALA A 10 0.67 19.92 0.24
N VAL A 11 1.48 20.92 0.61
CA VAL A 11 1.48 22.24 -0.04
C VAL A 11 2.01 22.16 -1.47
N LYS A 12 3.11 21.42 -1.70
CA LYS A 12 3.72 21.27 -3.04
C LYS A 12 2.77 20.62 -4.04
N HIS A 13 2.06 19.57 -3.61
CA HIS A 13 1.14 18.82 -4.47
C HIS A 13 -0.31 19.30 -4.38
N LYS A 14 -0.59 20.39 -3.64
CA LYS A 14 -1.95 20.93 -3.38
C LYS A 14 -2.92 19.87 -2.86
N MET A 15 -2.42 18.91 -2.07
CA MET A 15 -3.20 17.81 -1.53
C MET A 15 -3.57 18.06 -0.06
N SER A 16 -4.70 17.52 0.37
CA SER A 16 -5.04 17.47 1.80
C SER A 16 -4.06 16.59 2.57
N MET A 17 -3.72 16.99 3.80
CA MET A 17 -2.92 16.19 4.74
C MET A 17 -3.45 14.77 4.91
N PHE A 18 -4.76 14.58 4.90
CA PHE A 18 -5.39 13.25 4.98
C PHE A 18 -5.00 12.37 3.79
N THR A 19 -4.95 12.94 2.59
CA THR A 19 -4.55 12.23 1.37
C THR A 19 -3.07 11.89 1.40
N VAL A 20 -2.22 12.79 1.89
CA VAL A 20 -0.79 12.55 2.06
C VAL A 20 -0.54 11.41 3.05
N VAL A 21 -1.21 11.42 4.21
CA VAL A 21 -1.12 10.33 5.20
C VAL A 21 -1.62 9.00 4.63
N LYS A 22 -2.72 9.00 3.86
CA LYS A 22 -3.22 7.79 3.20
C LYS A 22 -2.22 7.23 2.19
N ARG A 23 -1.53 8.10 1.44
CA ARG A 23 -0.49 7.70 0.48
C ARG A 23 0.73 7.09 1.16
N VAL A 24 1.17 7.70 2.27
CA VAL A 24 2.25 7.17 3.12
C VAL A 24 1.87 5.79 3.69
N LYS A 25 0.69 5.64 4.28
CA LYS A 25 0.21 4.35 4.82
C LYS A 25 0.09 3.26 3.76
N ASN A 26 -0.26 3.62 2.53
CA ASN A 26 -0.40 2.70 1.42
C ASN A 26 0.93 2.43 0.67
N ASN A 27 2.07 2.88 1.20
CA ASN A 27 3.39 2.79 0.56
C ASN A 27 3.44 3.34 -0.88
N LYS A 28 2.52 4.25 -1.23
CA LYS A 28 2.48 4.89 -2.56
C LYS A 28 3.54 5.98 -2.71
N VAL A 29 4.09 6.46 -1.60
CA VAL A 29 5.12 7.50 -1.53
C VAL A 29 6.24 6.98 -0.64
N LYS A 30 7.50 7.06 -1.10
CA LYS A 30 8.65 6.68 -0.28
C LYS A 30 8.73 7.65 0.90
N SER A 31 8.64 7.10 2.10
CA SER A 31 8.71 7.88 3.34
C SER A 31 9.62 7.21 4.34
N GLU A 32 10.25 8.03 5.16
CA GLU A 32 11.16 7.63 6.23
C GLU A 32 10.59 8.17 7.54
N THR A 33 10.38 7.28 8.50
CA THR A 33 10.01 7.70 9.86
C THR A 33 11.29 7.80 10.66
N VAL A 34 11.64 9.02 11.07
CA VAL A 34 12.82 9.30 11.87
C VAL A 34 12.36 9.70 13.25
N GLU A 35 13.01 9.16 14.28
CA GLU A 35 12.78 9.55 15.66
C GLU A 35 13.68 10.75 15.99
N GLU A 36 13.08 11.94 16.09
CA GLU A 36 13.77 13.15 16.54
C GLU A 36 13.17 13.62 17.87
N ASN A 37 14.02 13.82 18.88
CA ASN A 37 13.63 14.34 20.20
C ASN A 37 12.47 13.55 20.86
N GLY A 38 12.48 12.21 20.73
CA GLY A 38 11.45 11.32 21.28
C GLY A 38 10.09 11.43 20.58
N LYS A 39 10.03 12.02 19.38
CA LYS A 39 8.82 12.10 18.55
C LYS A 39 9.08 11.47 17.19
N ASN A 40 8.15 10.64 16.74
CA ASN A 40 8.18 10.04 15.41
C ASN A 40 7.79 11.10 14.37
N VAL A 41 8.75 11.50 13.53
CA VAL A 41 8.53 12.45 12.44
C VAL A 41 8.63 11.71 11.12
N VAL A 42 7.60 11.86 10.28
CA VAL A 42 7.55 11.22 8.96
C VAL A 42 8.00 12.21 7.90
N TYR A 43 9.07 11.84 7.18
CA TYR A 43 9.58 12.56 6.02
C TYR A 43 9.24 11.82 4.75
N ILE A 44 8.90 12.56 3.70
CA ILE A 44 8.70 12.06 2.35
C ILE A 44 10.00 12.28 1.57
N LEU A 45 10.46 11.21 0.91
CA LEU A 45 11.62 11.20 0.04
C LEU A 45 11.12 11.40 -1.40
N GLU A 46 11.45 12.54 -2.01
CA GLU A 46 11.18 12.74 -3.43
C GLU A 46 12.25 12.06 -4.28
N GLU A 47 11.82 11.17 -5.18
CA GLU A 47 12.58 10.81 -6.37
C GLU A 47 12.13 11.72 -7.51
N ASP A 48 13.08 12.36 -8.20
CA ASP A 48 12.89 13.35 -9.28
C ASP A 48 12.17 12.84 -10.55
N GLY A 49 11.40 11.74 -10.47
CA GLY A 49 10.74 11.11 -11.61
C GLY A 49 9.30 10.66 -11.37
N ALA A 50 8.73 10.85 -10.18
CA ALA A 50 7.37 10.43 -9.89
C ALA A 50 6.54 11.59 -9.37
N GLU A 51 5.75 12.21 -10.28
CA GLU A 51 4.32 12.49 -10.09
C GLU A 51 3.83 13.58 -11.06
N ALA A 52 3.59 13.17 -12.32
CA ALA A 52 2.57 13.79 -13.15
C ALA A 52 1.36 12.84 -13.18
N TRP A 53 0.55 12.83 -12.13
CA TRP A 53 -0.73 12.11 -12.15
C TRP A 53 -1.84 13.08 -11.79
N THR A 54 -2.48 13.53 -12.86
CA THR A 54 -3.58 14.46 -12.95
C THR A 54 -4.71 14.13 -11.98
N GLU A 55 -5.20 15.18 -11.32
CA GLU A 55 -6.46 15.19 -10.58
C GLU A 55 -7.61 14.84 -11.54
N LYS A 56 -8.02 13.58 -11.60
CA LYS A 56 -9.34 13.25 -12.12
C LYS A 56 -10.36 13.58 -11.04
N LYS A 57 -11.08 14.67 -11.28
CA LYS A 57 -12.27 15.09 -10.56
C LYS A 57 -13.20 13.91 -10.32
N THR A 58 -13.75 13.89 -9.12
CA THR A 58 -14.77 12.99 -8.61
C THR A 58 -15.97 12.93 -9.55
N GLU A 59 -16.23 11.78 -10.16
CA GLU A 59 -17.54 11.40 -10.70
C GLU A 59 -17.65 9.86 -10.67
N THR A 60 -18.55 9.38 -9.81
CA THR A 60 -19.48 8.25 -9.98
C THR A 60 -18.96 6.87 -10.46
N GLN A 61 -19.24 5.85 -9.63
CA GLN A 61 -19.38 4.42 -9.97
C GLN A 61 -18.30 3.77 -10.87
N GLU A 62 -17.42 2.97 -10.27
CA GLU A 62 -17.55 1.50 -10.29
C GLU A 62 -16.39 0.87 -9.54
N ASN A 63 -16.76 -0.06 -8.68
CA ASN A 63 -15.91 -0.97 -7.95
C ASN A 63 -15.19 -1.89 -8.96
N ARG A 64 -14.05 -1.46 -9.51
CA ARG A 64 -13.15 -2.28 -10.34
C ARG A 64 -11.69 -2.02 -10.05
N ASP A 65 -11.34 -1.90 -8.77
CA ASP A 65 -9.99 -2.27 -8.33
C ASP A 65 -9.92 -3.79 -8.18
N THR A 66 -10.09 -4.50 -9.29
CA THR A 66 -9.79 -5.92 -9.38
C THR A 66 -8.26 -6.03 -9.32
N HIS A 67 -7.68 -5.98 -8.12
CA HIS A 67 -6.24 -6.13 -7.91
C HIS A 67 -5.81 -7.51 -8.46
N PRO A 68 -5.23 -7.61 -9.67
CA PRO A 68 -5.00 -8.89 -10.30
C PRO A 68 -3.96 -9.71 -9.53
N GLY A 69 -3.03 -9.03 -8.85
CA GLY A 69 -2.07 -9.66 -7.94
C GLY A 69 -2.70 -10.19 -6.64
N LEU A 70 -3.79 -9.58 -6.15
CA LEU A 70 -4.48 -10.07 -4.96
C LEU A 70 -5.27 -11.34 -5.30
N LEU A 71 -5.98 -11.34 -6.43
CA LEU A 71 -6.70 -12.52 -6.91
C LEU A 71 -5.75 -13.69 -7.20
N SER A 72 -4.59 -13.42 -7.81
CA SER A 72 -3.57 -14.44 -8.05
C SER A 72 -3.03 -15.03 -6.74
N ARG A 73 -2.77 -14.19 -5.72
CA ARG A 73 -2.35 -14.66 -4.39
C ARG A 73 -3.45 -15.45 -3.67
N MET A 74 -4.70 -15.02 -3.78
CA MET A 74 -5.85 -15.75 -3.21
C MET A 74 -6.00 -17.13 -3.85
N ALA A 75 -5.90 -17.22 -5.18
CA ALA A 75 -5.94 -18.48 -5.90
C ALA A 75 -4.77 -19.42 -5.53
N ALA A 76 -3.57 -18.88 -5.30
CA ALA A 76 -2.43 -19.67 -4.83
C ALA A 76 -2.68 -20.23 -3.42
N LEU A 77 -3.17 -19.40 -2.50
CA LEU A 77 -3.50 -19.81 -1.13
C LEU A 77 -4.62 -20.85 -1.07
N GLU A 78 -5.66 -20.71 -1.90
CA GLU A 78 -6.74 -21.70 -1.98
C GLU A 78 -6.23 -23.06 -2.47
N ASN A 79 -5.31 -23.09 -3.43
CA ASN A 79 -4.68 -24.31 -3.90
C ASN A 79 -3.82 -24.98 -2.81
N GLU A 80 -2.98 -24.20 -2.12
CA GLU A 80 -2.17 -24.71 -1.00
C GLU A 80 -3.06 -25.29 0.10
N MET A 81 -4.13 -24.59 0.48
CA MET A 81 -5.11 -25.09 1.44
C MET A 81 -5.76 -26.41 1.00
N GLY A 82 -6.06 -26.56 -0.29
CA GLY A 82 -6.60 -27.80 -0.86
C GLY A 82 -5.62 -28.97 -0.75
N LEU A 83 -4.34 -28.74 -1.04
CA LEU A 83 -3.29 -29.76 -0.91
C LEU A 83 -3.10 -30.18 0.55
N LEU A 84 -3.00 -29.21 1.46
CA LEU A 84 -2.85 -29.47 2.90
C LEU A 84 -4.03 -30.25 3.46
N ARG A 85 -5.27 -29.94 3.05
CA ARG A 85 -6.45 -30.70 3.47
C ARG A 85 -6.40 -32.16 3.02
N LYS A 86 -5.99 -32.42 1.77
CA LYS A 86 -5.82 -33.78 1.25
C LYS A 86 -4.73 -34.55 2.00
N GLU A 87 -3.63 -33.88 2.31
CA GLU A 87 -2.53 -34.46 3.07
C GLU A 87 -2.96 -34.81 4.50
N ILE A 88 -3.69 -33.92 5.17
CA ILE A 88 -4.30 -34.18 6.48
C ILE A 88 -5.26 -35.38 6.42
N GLU A 89 -6.11 -35.49 5.41
CA GLU A 89 -7.00 -36.65 5.25
C GLU A 89 -6.22 -37.95 5.04
N SER A 90 -5.13 -37.91 4.26
CA SER A 90 -4.27 -39.08 4.06
C SER A 90 -3.61 -39.51 5.36
N LEU A 91 -3.08 -38.55 6.13
CA LEU A 91 -2.46 -38.81 7.43
C LEU A 91 -3.48 -39.34 8.45
N LYS A 92 -4.69 -38.78 8.49
CA LYS A 92 -5.78 -39.26 9.36
C LYS A 92 -6.22 -40.70 9.05
N LYS A 93 -6.10 -41.15 7.79
CA LYS A 93 -6.42 -42.54 7.40
C LYS A 93 -5.30 -43.53 7.74
N ARG A 94 -4.11 -43.04 8.06
CA ARG A 94 -2.94 -43.85 8.44
C ARG A 94 -2.78 -43.99 9.97
N LEU A 95 -3.58 -43.24 10.75
CA LEU A 95 -3.74 -43.38 12.19
C LEU A 95 -5.00 -44.18 12.49
#